data_AF-A0AAE9GI50-F1
#
_entry.id   AF-A0AAE9GI50-F1
#
_cell.length_a   1.000
_cell.length_b   1.000
_cell.length_c   1.000
_cell.angle_alpha   90.00
_cell.angle_beta   90.00
_cell.angle_gamma   90.00
#
_symmetry.space_group_name_H-M   'P 1'
#
loop_
_entity.id
_entity.type
_entity.pdbx_description
1 polymer ?
#
loop_
_entity_poly.entity_id
_entity_poly.type
_entity_poly.pdbx_seq_one_letter_code
_entity_poly.pdbx_strand_id
1 'polypeptide(L)'
;MPLCNSIIIAQLSSIDQESNNLSLYSCIEEVGSVDLNIQYPFQILSFWRIVSENELDKEYSVRFKFINEKSKQRAVSETLKIKFQNARIRLRIAGFHTPPEEGVFKVKAYIVNEDLSEIEQPAEWYIDVKKITPPF
;
A
#
# COMPACT_ATOMS: atom_id res chain seq x y z
N MET A 1 -4.06 -18.43 -5.07
CA MET A 1 -4.19 -16.97 -4.91
C MET A 1 -2.86 -16.38 -4.50
N PRO A 2 -2.46 -15.22 -5.05
CA PRO A 2 -1.26 -14.53 -4.61
C PRO A 2 -1.44 -14.02 -3.18
N LEU A 3 -0.31 -13.86 -2.49
CA LEU A 3 -0.25 -13.32 -1.13
C LEU A 3 0.52 -12.02 -1.12
N CYS A 4 -0.09 -10.99 -0.55
CA CYS A 4 0.64 -9.82 -0.08
C CYS A 4 1.26 -10.14 1.29
N ASN A 5 2.60 -10.11 1.41
CA ASN A 5 3.28 -10.34 2.70
C ASN A 5 3.89 -9.06 3.28
N SER A 6 4.08 -8.02 2.45
CA SER A 6 4.78 -6.81 2.86
C SER A 6 4.19 -5.59 2.17
N ILE A 7 3.93 -4.54 2.93
CA ILE A 7 3.55 -3.21 2.48
C ILE A 7 4.44 -2.21 3.22
N ILE A 8 5.01 -1.26 2.48
CA ILE A 8 5.86 -0.17 2.96
C ILE A 8 5.22 1.13 2.50
N ILE A 9 5.07 2.14 3.34
CA ILE A 9 4.28 3.34 3.01
C ILE A 9 5.13 4.60 3.23
N ALA A 10 5.34 5.41 2.20
CA ALA A 10 6.22 6.60 2.23
C ALA A 10 5.69 7.76 1.37
N GLN A 11 5.49 8.95 1.97
CA GLN A 11 6.47 10.05 1.96
C GLN A 11 6.17 11.03 3.12
N LEU A 12 7.17 11.39 3.94
CA LEU A 12 7.06 12.17 5.21
C LEU A 12 6.26 11.52 6.36
N SER A 13 6.05 10.20 6.31
CA SER A 13 5.62 9.46 7.49
C SER A 13 6.83 9.31 8.43
N SER A 14 6.67 9.74 9.69
CA SER A 14 7.61 9.54 10.80
C SER A 14 7.82 8.06 11.17
N ILE A 15 7.46 7.13 10.28
CA ILE A 15 7.94 5.75 10.31
C ILE A 15 9.37 5.79 9.74
N ASP A 16 10.24 6.32 10.59
CA ASP A 16 11.58 5.80 10.78
C ASP A 16 12.70 6.36 9.90
N GLN A 17 13.03 7.64 10.14
CA GLN A 17 14.26 8.26 9.64
C GLN A 17 15.52 7.77 10.39
N GLU A 18 15.38 7.06 11.52
CA GLU A 18 16.51 6.61 12.36
C GLU A 18 16.72 5.09 12.44
N SER A 19 15.68 4.25 12.42
CA SER A 19 15.82 2.77 12.54
C SER A 19 15.78 1.98 11.23
N ASN A 20 15.50 2.61 10.07
CA ASN A 20 15.24 1.88 8.82
C ASN A 20 16.28 2.10 7.71
N ASN A 21 17.55 2.26 8.10
CA ASN A 21 18.68 2.64 7.24
C ASN A 21 19.12 1.61 6.18
N LEU A 22 18.41 0.49 6.00
CA LEU A 22 18.78 -0.53 5.00
C LEU A 22 17.64 -0.97 4.06
N SER A 23 16.38 -0.66 4.37
CA SER A 23 15.24 -1.12 3.56
C SER A 23 14.68 -0.06 2.61
N LEU A 24 14.75 1.23 2.95
CA LEU A 24 14.16 2.31 2.15
C LEU A 24 15.04 2.73 0.95
N TYR A 25 16.35 2.88 1.15
CA TYR A 25 17.27 3.28 0.07
C TYR A 25 17.33 2.25 -1.06
N SER A 26 17.47 0.96 -0.70
CA SER A 26 17.43 -0.17 -1.64
C SER A 26 16.08 -0.27 -2.37
N CYS A 27 14.97 0.06 -1.70
CA CYS A 27 13.63 0.08 -2.30
C CYS A 27 13.40 1.29 -3.24
N ILE A 28 14.05 2.43 -3.02
CA ILE A 28 13.93 3.60 -3.90
C ILE A 28 14.71 3.38 -5.20
N GLU A 29 15.91 2.77 -5.13
CA GLU A 29 16.74 2.49 -6.30
C GLU A 29 16.08 1.48 -7.27
N GLU A 30 15.37 0.47 -6.76
CA GLU A 30 14.75 -0.58 -7.59
C GLU A 30 13.41 -0.17 -8.24
N VAL A 31 12.71 0.83 -7.70
CA VAL A 31 11.35 1.21 -8.14
C VAL A 31 11.38 2.40 -9.12
N GLY A 32 12.57 2.92 -9.45
CA GLY A 32 12.75 4.09 -10.31
C GLY A 32 12.44 5.40 -9.57
N SER A 33 12.82 6.52 -10.18
CA SER A 33 12.70 7.85 -9.56
C SER A 33 11.30 8.10 -9.00
N VAL A 34 11.24 8.68 -7.80
CA VAL A 34 10.01 9.18 -7.20
C VAL A 34 9.41 10.20 -8.15
N ASP A 35 8.19 9.98 -8.64
CA ASP A 35 7.45 11.06 -9.30
C ASP A 35 7.25 12.14 -8.24
N LEU A 36 7.84 13.33 -8.42
CA LEU A 36 7.81 14.40 -7.42
C LEU A 36 6.48 15.18 -7.45
N ASN A 37 5.58 14.88 -8.40
CA ASN A 37 4.25 15.49 -8.52
C ASN A 37 3.18 14.77 -7.66
N ILE A 38 3.53 14.35 -6.45
CA ILE A 38 2.57 13.67 -5.57
C ILE A 38 1.77 14.75 -4.84
N GLN A 39 0.48 14.87 -5.18
CA GLN A 39 -0.44 15.77 -4.49
C GLN A 39 -0.76 15.34 -3.04
N TYR A 40 -0.28 14.18 -2.59
CA TYR A 40 -0.72 13.52 -1.35
C TYR A 40 0.45 13.03 -0.48
N PRO A 41 0.30 13.02 0.86
CA PRO A 41 1.41 12.83 1.80
C PRO A 41 1.82 11.37 2.02
N PHE A 42 1.47 10.42 1.15
CA PHE A 42 2.02 9.07 1.20
C PHE A 42 1.81 8.27 -0.10
N GLN A 43 2.75 7.38 -0.38
CA GLN A 43 2.69 6.34 -1.41
C GLN A 43 2.81 4.96 -0.77
N ILE A 44 2.23 3.94 -1.37
CA ILE A 44 2.36 2.56 -0.90
C ILE A 44 3.25 1.76 -1.86
N LEU A 45 4.20 1.04 -1.31
CA LEU A 45 4.96 0.00 -1.97
C LEU A 45 4.48 -1.35 -1.43
N SER A 46 3.99 -2.24 -2.29
CA SER A 46 3.47 -3.55 -1.89
C SER A 46 4.23 -4.69 -2.57
N PHE A 47 4.43 -5.78 -1.83
CA PHE A 47 5.15 -6.98 -2.25
C PHE A 47 4.22 -8.18 -2.29
N TRP A 48 4.12 -8.77 -3.47
CA TRP A 48 3.23 -9.89 -3.74
C TRP A 48 4.03 -11.11 -4.18
N ARG A 49 3.60 -12.29 -3.74
CA ARG A 49 4.12 -13.58 -4.20
C ARG A 49 2.97 -14.46 -4.70
N ILE A 50 3.19 -15.24 -5.73
CA ILE A 50 2.29 -16.34 -6.04
C ILE A 50 2.52 -17.49 -5.06
N VAL A 51 1.46 -18.23 -4.74
CA VAL A 51 1.52 -19.41 -3.87
C VAL A 51 1.58 -20.72 -4.67
N SER A 52 1.17 -20.67 -5.94
CA SER A 52 1.11 -21.83 -6.81
C SER A 52 1.41 -21.40 -8.25
N GLU A 53 2.04 -22.28 -9.03
CA GLU A 53 2.49 -21.99 -10.40
C GLU A 53 1.32 -21.72 -11.35
N ASN A 54 0.15 -22.31 -11.08
CA ASN A 54 -1.08 -22.05 -11.82
C ASN A 54 -1.60 -20.60 -11.68
N GLU A 55 -0.95 -19.75 -10.88
CA GLU A 55 -1.26 -18.32 -10.74
C GLU A 55 -0.41 -17.43 -11.66
N LEU A 56 0.59 -18.00 -12.35
CA LEU A 56 1.35 -17.29 -13.38
C LEU A 56 0.43 -16.84 -14.51
N ASP A 57 0.71 -15.66 -15.04
CA ASP A 57 -0.06 -14.99 -16.10
C ASP A 57 -1.53 -14.67 -15.80
N LYS A 58 -2.02 -14.99 -14.60
CA LYS A 58 -3.33 -14.54 -14.15
C LYS A 58 -3.31 -13.06 -13.75
N GLU A 59 -4.42 -12.40 -14.05
CA GLU A 59 -4.69 -11.03 -13.63
C GLU A 59 -5.54 -11.05 -12.36
N TYR A 60 -5.17 -10.22 -11.38
CA TYR A 60 -5.93 -10.03 -10.14
C TYR A 60 -6.31 -8.57 -10.00
N SER A 61 -7.54 -8.34 -9.57
CA SER A 61 -7.98 -7.03 -9.14
C SER A 61 -7.66 -6.86 -7.65
N VAL A 62 -6.96 -5.81 -7.29
CA VAL A 62 -6.47 -5.55 -5.94
C VAL A 62 -6.89 -4.16 -5.49
N ARG A 63 -7.27 -4.05 -4.23
CA ARG A 63 -7.69 -2.80 -3.60
C ARG A 63 -7.11 -2.69 -2.20
N PHE A 64 -6.76 -1.47 -1.80
CA PHE A 64 -6.26 -1.17 -0.47
C PHE A 64 -7.32 -0.39 0.30
N LYS A 65 -7.42 -0.67 1.60
CA LYS A 65 -8.28 0.08 2.51
C LYS A 65 -7.46 0.66 3.64
N PHE A 66 -7.75 1.91 3.94
CA PHE A 66 -7.23 2.70 5.04
C PHE A 66 -8.33 2.83 6.07
N ILE A 67 -8.18 2.17 7.21
CA ILE A 67 -9.23 2.02 8.21
C ILE A 67 -8.79 2.73 9.47
N ASN A 68 -9.49 3.77 9.91
CA ASN A 68 -9.19 4.40 11.19
C ASN A 68 -9.49 3.41 12.32
N GLU A 69 -8.53 3.18 13.22
CA GLU A 69 -8.67 2.17 14.28
C GLU A 69 -9.73 2.55 15.32
N LYS A 70 -9.99 3.84 15.54
CA LYS A 70 -11.00 4.34 16.49
C LYS A 70 -12.39 4.46 15.86
N SER A 71 -12.52 5.28 14.82
CA SER A 71 -13.81 5.60 14.20
C SER A 71 -14.34 4.50 13.27
N LYS A 72 -13.47 3.59 12.84
CA LYS A 72 -13.71 2.58 11.78
C LYS A 72 -14.09 3.17 10.43
N GLN A 73 -13.95 4.48 10.22
CA GLN A 73 -14.07 5.10 8.90
C GLN A 73 -13.01 4.54 7.95
N ARG A 74 -13.37 4.43 6.66
CA ARG A 74 -12.56 3.76 5.65
C ARG A 74 -12.37 4.66 4.45
N ALA A 75 -11.13 4.86 4.04
CA ALA A 75 -10.79 5.33 2.71
C ALA A 75 -10.36 4.12 1.87
N VAL A 76 -10.75 4.11 0.60
CA VAL A 76 -10.57 2.97 -0.30
C VAL A 76 -9.77 3.44 -1.52
N SER A 77 -8.76 2.68 -1.92
CA SER A 77 -8.02 2.97 -3.15
C SER A 77 -8.86 2.70 -4.39
N GLU A 78 -8.41 3.22 -5.52
CA GLU A 78 -8.79 2.68 -6.82
C GLU A 78 -8.44 1.17 -6.89
N THR A 79 -9.21 0.43 -7.68
CA THR A 79 -8.92 -0.98 -7.96
C THR A 79 -7.81 -1.06 -9.00
N LEU A 80 -6.73 -1.75 -8.64
CA LEU A 80 -5.56 -1.95 -9.48
C LEU A 80 -5.57 -3.36 -10.06
N LYS A 81 -5.22 -3.47 -11.34
CA LYS A 81 -5.02 -4.77 -11.98
C LYS A 81 -3.55 -5.16 -11.90
N ILE A 82 -3.28 -6.35 -11.39
CA ILE A 82 -1.93 -6.88 -11.24
C ILE A 82 -1.81 -8.19 -12.01
N LYS A 83 -0.80 -8.32 -12.85
CA LYS A 83 -0.52 -9.56 -13.59
C LYS A 83 0.83 -10.13 -13.14
N PHE A 84 0.83 -11.38 -12.70
CA PHE A 84 2.05 -12.05 -12.24
C PHE A 84 2.80 -12.68 -13.41
N GLN A 85 3.77 -11.95 -13.96
CA GLN A 85 4.72 -12.49 -14.94
C GLN A 85 5.89 -13.25 -14.27
N ASN A 86 6.10 -13.01 -12.97
CA ASN A 86 7.15 -13.62 -12.17
C ASN A 86 6.57 -14.13 -10.84
N ALA A 87 7.28 -15.03 -10.17
CA ALA A 87 6.87 -15.59 -8.89
C ALA A 87 6.65 -14.53 -7.79
N ARG A 88 7.29 -13.36 -7.95
CA ARG A 88 7.18 -12.21 -7.07
C ARG A 88 7.03 -10.96 -7.91
N ILE A 89 6.19 -10.04 -7.47
CA ILE A 89 6.07 -8.71 -8.07
C ILE A 89 6.09 -7.65 -6.98
N ARG A 90 6.61 -6.48 -7.34
CA ARG A 90 6.66 -5.28 -6.51
C ARG A 90 5.84 -4.21 -7.20
N LEU A 91 4.98 -3.53 -6.46
CA LEU A 91 4.06 -2.54 -7.01
C LEU A 91 4.13 -1.24 -6.21
N ARG A 92 4.32 -0.12 -6.92
CA ARG A 92 4.16 1.22 -6.39
C ARG A 92 2.74 1.69 -6.65
N ILE A 93 2.11 2.23 -5.62
CA ILE A 93 0.74 2.72 -5.63
C ILE A 93 0.76 4.14 -5.09
N ALA A 94 0.53 5.08 -6.00
CA ALA A 94 0.41 6.50 -5.67
C ALA A 94 -1.07 6.86 -5.42
N GLY A 95 -1.29 7.98 -4.73
CA GLY A 95 -2.58 8.68 -4.83
C GLY A 95 -3.70 8.13 -3.95
N PHE A 96 -3.49 8.10 -2.63
CA PHE A 96 -4.61 7.93 -1.71
C PHE A 96 -5.23 9.27 -1.38
N HIS A 97 -6.56 9.29 -1.29
CA HIS A 97 -7.25 10.42 -0.70
C HIS A 97 -6.83 10.50 0.76
N THR A 98 -6.36 11.68 1.20
CA THR A 98 -6.00 11.93 2.60
C THR A 98 -7.15 11.48 3.49
N PRO A 99 -6.90 10.65 4.51
CA PRO A 99 -7.95 10.32 5.45
C PRO A 99 -8.55 11.61 6.03
N PRO A 100 -9.89 11.70 6.19
CA PRO A 100 -10.55 12.94 6.59
C PRO A 100 -10.20 13.38 8.02
N GLU A 101 -9.61 12.49 8.81
CA GLU A 101 -9.34 12.66 10.23
C GLU A 101 -7.93 12.21 10.60
N GLU A 102 -7.40 12.75 11.70
CA GLU A 102 -6.15 12.30 12.29
C GLU A 102 -6.33 11.00 13.07
N GLY A 103 -5.23 10.29 13.29
CA GLY A 103 -5.17 9.14 14.18
C GLY A 103 -4.43 7.95 13.57
N VAL A 104 -4.58 6.80 14.22
CA VAL A 104 -3.95 5.55 13.79
C VAL A 104 -4.84 4.87 12.76
N PHE A 105 -4.30 4.67 11.57
CA PHE A 105 -4.93 3.96 10.46
C PHE A 105 -4.30 2.60 10.28
N LYS A 106 -5.14 1.59 10.05
CA LYS A 106 -4.75 0.28 9.58
C LYS A 106 -4.89 0.20 8.07
N VAL A 107 -3.83 -0.23 7.40
CA VAL A 107 -3.80 -0.50 5.96
C VAL A 107 -3.87 -1.99 5.72
N LYS A 108 -4.83 -2.38 4.86
CA LYS A 108 -5.02 -3.76 4.42
C LYS A 108 -5.20 -3.83 2.91
N ALA A 109 -4.72 -4.92 2.31
CA ALA A 109 -4.96 -5.26 0.92
C ALA A 109 -6.10 -6.28 0.80
N TYR A 110 -6.84 -6.19 -0.29
CA TYR A 110 -7.94 -7.07 -0.64
C TYR A 110 -7.79 -7.49 -2.10
N ILE A 111 -8.00 -8.77 -2.38
CA ILE A 111 -8.25 -9.24 -3.75
C ILE A 111 -9.75 -9.08 -4.00
N VAL A 112 -10.10 -8.46 -5.13
CA VAL A 112 -11.47 -8.24 -5.57
C VAL A 112 -11.80 -9.29 -6.65
N ASN A 113 -12.82 -10.10 -6.40
CA ASN A 113 -13.30 -11.10 -7.34
C ASN A 113 -14.26 -10.48 -8.37
N GLU A 114 -14.63 -11.25 -9.39
CA GLU A 114 -15.55 -10.80 -10.46
C GLU A 114 -16.94 -10.43 -9.93
N ASP A 115 -17.40 -11.11 -8.88
CA ASP A 115 -18.66 -10.83 -8.19
C ASP A 115 -18.56 -9.66 -7.18
N LEU A 116 -17.44 -8.92 -7.20
CA LEU A 116 -17.11 -7.85 -6.26
C LEU A 116 -16.95 -8.30 -4.81
N SER A 117 -16.92 -9.60 -4.53
CA SER A 117 -16.51 -10.10 -3.22
C SER A 117 -15.03 -9.82 -2.98
N GLU A 118 -14.68 -9.59 -1.72
CA GLU A 118 -13.32 -9.19 -1.34
C GLU A 118 -12.69 -10.23 -0.41
N ILE A 119 -11.48 -10.67 -0.77
CA ILE A 119 -10.68 -11.60 0.02
C ILE A 119 -9.55 -10.81 0.67
N GLU A 120 -9.62 -10.73 1.99
CA GLU A 120 -8.61 -10.05 2.80
C GLU A 120 -7.25 -10.73 2.70
N GLN A 121 -6.21 -9.94 2.50
CA GLN A 121 -4.83 -10.40 2.52
C GLN A 121 -4.28 -10.38 3.95
N PRO A 122 -3.38 -11.32 4.30
CA PRO A 122 -2.97 -11.54 5.68
C PRO A 122 -2.16 -10.41 6.31
N ALA A 123 -1.74 -9.44 5.51
CA ALA A 123 -0.73 -8.50 5.90
C ALA A 123 -1.36 -7.15 6.28
N GLU A 124 -0.94 -6.62 7.42
CA GLU A 124 -1.56 -5.48 8.11
C GLU A 124 -0.50 -4.50 8.58
N TRP A 125 -0.75 -3.19 8.39
CA TRP A 125 0.18 -2.13 8.80
C TRP A 125 -0.54 -0.98 9.46
N TYR A 126 0.13 -0.36 10.42
CA TYR A 126 -0.41 0.76 11.17
C TYR A 126 0.37 2.04 10.84
N ILE A 127 -0.35 3.12 10.59
CA ILE A 127 0.21 4.44 10.30
C ILE A 127 -0.43 5.46 11.22
N ASP A 128 0.40 6.26 11.88
CA ASP A 128 -0.05 7.44 12.60
C ASP A 128 -0.13 8.62 11.63
N VAL A 129 -1.34 9.13 11.38
CA VAL A 129 -1.60 10.25 10.47
C VAL A 129 -1.92 11.49 11.30
N LYS A 130 -1.13 12.54 11.12
CA LYS A 130 -1.28 13.85 11.77
C LYS A 130 -1.42 14.93 10.69
N LYS A 131 -2.25 15.95 10.93
CA LYS A 131 -2.30 17.11 10.03
C LYS A 131 -1.01 17.90 10.21
N ILE A 132 -0.39 18.25 9.10
CA ILE A 132 0.70 19.21 9.09
C ILE A 132 0.04 20.60 9.09
N THR A 133 0.23 21.37 10.16
CA THR A 133 -0.12 22.79 10.14
C THR A 133 0.97 23.53 9.36
N PRO A 134 0.67 24.22 8.25
CA PRO A 134 1.68 25.01 7.55
C PRO A 134 2.23 26.08 8.51
N PRO A 135 3.54 26.34 8.51
CA PRO A 135 4.08 27.48 9.25
C PRO A 135 3.46 28.76 8.68
N PHE A 136 2.93 29.60 9.57
CA PHE A 136 2.43 30.94 9.26
C PHE A 136 3.53 31.86 8.77
#